data_AF-A0A4R3ZLF0-F1
#
_entry.id   AF-A0A4R3ZLF0-F1
#
_cell.length_a   1.000
_cell.length_b   1.000
_cell.length_c   1.000
_cell.angle_alpha   90.00
_cell.angle_beta   90.00
_cell.angle_gamma   90.00
#
_symmetry.space_group_name_H-M   'P 1'
#
loop_
_entity.id
_entity.type
_entity.pdbx_description
1 polymer ?
#
loop_
_entity_poly.entity_id
_entity_poly.type
_entity_poly.pdbx_seq_one_letter_code
_entity_poly.pdbx_strand_id
1 'polypeptide(L)'
;MTDAGPVGADGAVPGEDLHGLVRRRYIDDPGSVSWWAPAGTAARLDIAAPGVSEAALAGELQWSARCAQVPATRAVVLIGDAGAGDTATDFTAAHLVAESVAESLAAATATQVGPIEVLVFRPDIEHSPLPEPVPTADGVEFRFRHRGGADVHLALTIPDQPGEA
;
A
#
# COMPACT_ATOMS: atom_id res chain seq x y z
N MET A 1 -2.18 -4.25 28.54
CA MET A 1 -3.23 -3.71 27.67
C MET A 1 -2.60 -2.53 26.98
N THR A 2 -2.02 -2.77 25.80
CA THR A 2 -1.24 -1.76 25.07
C THR A 2 -2.21 -0.76 24.47
N ASP A 3 -2.01 0.51 24.81
CA ASP A 3 -2.78 1.65 24.34
C ASP A 3 -2.60 1.76 22.82
N ALA A 4 -3.61 1.39 22.05
CA ALA A 4 -3.62 1.63 20.62
C ALA A 4 -3.72 3.15 20.45
N GLY A 5 -2.67 3.78 19.91
CA GLY A 5 -2.65 5.23 19.70
C GLY A 5 -3.88 5.72 18.90
N PRO A 6 -4.12 7.04 18.86
CA PRO A 6 -5.34 7.60 18.29
C PRO A 6 -5.57 7.13 16.84
N VAL A 7 -6.85 6.92 16.50
CA VAL A 7 -7.31 6.60 15.14
C VAL A 7 -6.93 7.75 14.21
N GLY A 8 -6.29 7.43 13.08
CA GLY A 8 -5.98 8.41 12.04
C GLY A 8 -7.24 8.89 11.30
N ALA A 9 -7.12 9.96 10.53
CA ALA A 9 -8.23 10.44 9.69
C ALA A 9 -8.64 9.41 8.61
N ASP A 10 -7.74 8.47 8.30
CA ASP A 10 -7.95 7.28 7.48
C ASP A 10 -8.73 6.16 8.18
N GLY A 11 -9.12 6.33 9.45
CA GLY A 11 -9.82 5.29 10.21
C GLY A 11 -8.91 4.14 10.68
N ALA A 12 -7.59 4.28 10.54
CA ALA A 12 -6.63 3.26 10.92
C ALA A 12 -5.91 3.58 12.25
N VAL A 13 -5.66 2.57 13.06
CA VAL A 13 -4.88 2.66 14.30
C VAL A 13 -3.43 2.20 14.09
N PRO A 14 -2.45 2.79 14.81
CA PRO A 14 -1.08 2.32 14.76
C PRO A 14 -0.97 0.85 15.22
N GLY A 15 -0.15 0.09 14.51
CA GLY A 15 0.22 -1.28 14.81
C GLY A 15 1.73 -1.42 15.06
N GLU A 16 2.28 -2.54 14.62
CA GLU A 16 3.69 -2.88 14.77
C GLU A 16 4.59 -2.21 13.71
N ASP A 17 5.86 -1.98 14.06
CA ASP A 17 6.92 -1.76 13.08
C ASP A 17 7.42 -3.12 12.59
N LEU A 18 7.50 -3.29 11.28
CA LEU A 18 8.01 -4.50 10.65
C LEU A 18 8.92 -4.13 9.48
N HIS A 19 10.21 -4.45 9.62
CA HIS A 19 11.22 -4.24 8.58
C HIS A 19 11.33 -2.78 8.10
N GLY A 20 11.13 -1.81 9.01
CA GLY A 20 11.17 -0.38 8.70
C GLY A 20 9.86 0.15 8.11
N LEU A 21 8.78 -0.64 8.13
CA LEU A 21 7.43 -0.21 7.79
C LEU A 21 6.55 -0.17 9.04
N VAL A 22 5.82 0.93 9.23
CA VAL A 22 4.85 1.05 10.33
C VAL A 22 3.48 0.55 9.85
N ARG A 23 2.97 -0.50 10.48
CA ARG A 23 1.63 -1.03 10.21
C ARG A 23 0.56 -0.09 10.74
N ARG A 24 -0.52 0.07 9.99
CA ARG A 24 -1.79 0.68 10.42
C ARG A 24 -2.95 -0.26 10.09
N ARG A 25 -3.84 -0.51 11.06
CA ARG A 25 -4.98 -1.43 10.89
C ARG A 25 -6.28 -0.62 10.85
N TYR A 26 -7.11 -0.85 9.84
CA TYR A 26 -8.40 -0.19 9.74
C TYR A 26 -9.40 -0.84 10.70
N ILE A 27 -10.08 -0.03 11.52
CA ILE A 27 -11.01 -0.55 12.54
C ILE A 27 -12.28 -1.08 11.87
N ASP A 28 -12.83 -0.30 10.94
CA ASP A 28 -14.10 -0.62 10.28
C ASP A 28 -13.96 -1.63 9.14
N ASP A 29 -12.71 -1.92 8.72
CA ASP A 29 -12.38 -2.94 7.74
C ASP A 29 -11.15 -3.75 8.16
N PRO A 30 -11.32 -4.77 9.02
CA PRO A 30 -10.22 -5.60 9.52
C PRO A 30 -9.49 -6.39 8.43
N GLY A 31 -10.06 -6.51 7.23
CA GLY A 31 -9.44 -7.13 6.06
C GLY A 31 -8.40 -6.23 5.39
N SER A 32 -8.30 -4.97 5.80
CA SER A 32 -7.43 -3.96 5.20
C SER A 32 -6.28 -3.53 6.12
N VAL A 33 -5.15 -3.18 5.52
CA VAL A 33 -3.96 -2.68 6.22
C VAL A 33 -3.25 -1.63 5.39
N SER A 34 -2.65 -0.63 6.05
CA SER A 34 -1.65 0.22 5.41
C SER A 34 -0.29 0.06 6.08
N TRP A 35 0.75 0.11 5.26
CA TRP A 35 2.14 0.03 5.67
C TRP A 35 2.80 1.35 5.31
N TRP A 36 3.18 2.14 6.31
CA TRP A 36 3.81 3.43 6.11
C TRP A 36 5.33 3.25 6.02
N ALA A 37 5.90 3.75 4.94
CA ALA A 37 7.32 3.70 4.65
C ALA A 37 8.01 5.02 5.04
N PRO A 38 9.31 5.02 5.36
CA PRO A 38 10.06 6.24 5.60
C PRO A 38 10.28 7.05 4.32
N ALA A 39 10.67 8.32 4.48
CA ALA A 39 10.88 9.22 3.35
C ALA A 39 12.10 8.77 2.54
N GLY A 40 12.02 8.90 1.21
CA GLY A 40 13.06 8.41 0.30
C GLY A 40 12.93 6.94 -0.10
N THR A 41 11.85 6.25 0.33
CA THR A 41 11.55 4.89 -0.14
C THR A 41 11.18 4.91 -1.63
N ALA A 42 11.78 4.01 -2.40
CA ALA A 42 11.46 3.81 -3.82
C ALA A 42 10.72 2.49 -4.02
N ALA A 43 9.73 2.48 -4.91
CA ALA A 43 9.00 1.27 -5.28
C ALA A 43 9.40 0.80 -6.67
N ARG A 44 9.53 -0.52 -6.82
CA ARG A 44 9.52 -1.22 -8.10
C ARG A 44 8.31 -2.15 -8.11
N LEU A 45 7.45 -2.00 -9.10
CA LEU A 45 6.24 -2.79 -9.25
C LEU A 45 6.30 -3.62 -10.53
N ASP A 46 6.34 -4.93 -10.37
CA ASP A 46 6.26 -5.90 -11.46
C ASP A 46 4.87 -6.57 -11.41
N ILE A 47 4.12 -6.50 -12.51
CA ILE A 47 2.78 -7.09 -12.65
C ILE A 47 2.81 -8.14 -13.76
N ALA A 48 2.53 -9.40 -13.43
CA ALA A 48 2.39 -10.48 -14.39
C ALA A 48 0.92 -10.83 -14.60
N ALA A 49 0.38 -10.46 -15.76
CA ALA A 49 -1.01 -10.75 -16.14
C ALA A 49 -1.06 -11.34 -17.57
N PRO A 50 -0.74 -12.63 -17.75
CA PRO A 50 -0.69 -13.25 -19.07
C PRO A 50 -2.04 -13.16 -19.79
N GLY A 51 -2.05 -12.59 -21.00
CA GLY A 51 -3.27 -12.47 -21.81
C GLY A 51 -4.20 -11.32 -21.42
N VAL A 52 -3.81 -10.47 -20.47
CA VAL A 52 -4.55 -9.25 -20.09
C VAL A 52 -3.88 -8.03 -20.72
N SER A 53 -4.65 -7.19 -21.41
CA SER A 53 -4.13 -5.92 -21.92
C SER A 53 -4.01 -4.90 -20.78
N GLU A 54 -3.13 -3.92 -20.91
CA GLU A 54 -2.97 -2.85 -19.91
C GLU A 54 -4.29 -2.11 -19.62
N ALA A 55 -5.11 -1.89 -20.66
CA ALA A 55 -6.43 -1.26 -20.53
C ALA A 55 -7.45 -2.13 -19.75
N ALA A 56 -7.24 -3.44 -19.69
CA ALA A 56 -8.07 -4.38 -18.95
C ALA A 56 -7.56 -4.66 -17.53
N LEU A 57 -6.42 -4.09 -17.13
CA LEU A 57 -5.98 -4.14 -15.74
C LEU A 57 -6.98 -3.41 -14.85
N ALA A 58 -7.17 -3.94 -13.65
CA ALA A 58 -7.99 -3.32 -12.62
C ALA A 58 -7.49 -1.90 -12.29
N GLY A 59 -8.41 -1.00 -11.94
CA GLY A 59 -8.11 0.43 -11.77
C GLY A 59 -7.02 0.71 -10.73
N GLU A 60 -7.03 -0.04 -9.63
CA GLU A 60 -6.02 0.02 -8.57
C GLU A 60 -4.61 -0.38 -9.06
N LEU A 61 -4.49 -1.33 -9.99
CA LEU A 61 -3.19 -1.70 -10.57
C LEU A 61 -2.67 -0.60 -11.49
N GLN A 62 -3.54 0.06 -12.25
CA GLN A 62 -3.15 1.20 -13.09
C GLN A 62 -2.71 2.40 -12.22
N TRP A 63 -3.40 2.66 -11.11
CA TRP A 63 -3.01 3.67 -10.13
C TRP A 63 -1.63 3.38 -9.55
N SER A 64 -1.42 2.18 -9.01
CA SER A 64 -0.18 1.79 -8.35
C SER A 64 1.00 1.70 -9.30
N ALA A 65 0.78 1.30 -10.56
CA ALA A 65 1.81 1.35 -11.60
C ALA A 65 2.28 2.79 -11.89
N ARG A 66 1.38 3.78 -11.84
CA ARG A 66 1.77 5.20 -11.98
C ARG A 66 2.50 5.71 -10.74
N CYS A 67 2.02 5.35 -9.54
CA CYS A 67 2.68 5.72 -8.28
C CYS A 67 4.11 5.20 -8.21
N ALA A 68 4.35 3.95 -8.63
CA ALA A 68 5.68 3.33 -8.63
C ALA A 68 6.68 4.00 -9.58
N GLN A 69 6.23 4.85 -10.52
CA GLN A 69 7.14 5.64 -11.37
C GLN A 69 7.71 6.86 -10.64
N VAL A 70 7.16 7.22 -9.48
CA VAL A 70 7.63 8.33 -8.64
C VAL A 70 8.48 7.73 -7.50
N PRO A 71 9.77 8.08 -7.37
CA PRO A 71 10.65 7.55 -6.33
C PRO A 71 10.41 8.23 -4.97
N ALA A 72 9.15 8.23 -4.53
CA ALA A 72 8.69 8.89 -3.30
C ALA A 72 7.58 8.06 -2.64
N THR A 73 7.70 6.74 -2.60
CA THR A 73 6.69 5.91 -1.95
C THR A 73 6.68 6.19 -0.45
N ARG A 74 5.50 6.47 0.10
CA ARG A 74 5.28 6.75 1.53
C ARG A 74 4.33 5.76 2.18
N ALA A 75 3.48 5.09 1.41
CA ALA A 75 2.65 4.02 1.93
C ALA A 75 2.27 2.97 0.88
N VAL A 76 2.01 1.76 1.36
CA VAL A 76 1.35 0.67 0.64
C VAL A 76 0.06 0.32 1.36
N VAL A 77 -1.06 0.38 0.66
CA VAL A 77 -2.38 0.03 1.19
C VAL A 77 -2.87 -1.25 0.53
N LEU A 78 -3.27 -2.21 1.35
CA LEU A 78 -3.87 -3.46 0.91
C LEU A 78 -5.31 -3.48 1.39
N ILE A 79 -6.26 -3.51 0.46
CA ILE A 79 -7.69 -3.48 0.77
C ILE A 79 -8.27 -4.89 0.62
N GLY A 80 -8.98 -5.36 1.65
CA GLY A 80 -9.56 -6.71 1.69
C GLY A 80 -10.92 -6.88 1.03
N ASP A 81 -11.52 -5.81 0.51
CA ASP A 81 -12.84 -5.85 -0.13
C ASP A 81 -12.77 -6.25 -1.61
N ALA A 82 -13.90 -6.76 -2.12
CA ALA A 82 -13.98 -7.32 -3.47
C ALA A 82 -13.88 -6.27 -4.60
N GLY A 83 -14.02 -4.98 -4.30
CA GLY A 83 -14.11 -3.88 -5.28
C GLY A 83 -15.40 -3.84 -6.09
N ALA A 84 -15.54 -2.83 -6.94
CA ALA A 84 -16.75 -2.61 -7.74
C ALA A 84 -16.78 -3.48 -9.01
N GLY A 85 -15.61 -3.91 -9.51
CA GLY A 85 -15.49 -4.70 -10.73
C GLY A 85 -15.60 -3.85 -12.02
N ASP A 86 -15.59 -2.52 -11.86
CA ASP A 86 -15.53 -1.52 -12.92
C ASP A 86 -14.23 -0.75 -12.78
N THR A 87 -13.40 -0.74 -13.83
CA THR A 87 -12.05 -0.16 -13.81
C THR A 87 -12.06 1.32 -13.41
N ALA A 88 -13.03 2.11 -13.89
CA ALA A 88 -13.07 3.55 -13.59
C ALA A 88 -13.44 3.80 -12.13
N THR A 89 -14.46 3.10 -11.63
CA THR A 89 -14.90 3.17 -10.23
C THR A 89 -13.79 2.69 -9.30
N ASP A 90 -13.13 1.58 -9.63
CA ASP A 90 -12.04 1.02 -8.84
C ASP A 90 -10.80 1.94 -8.83
N PHE A 91 -10.51 2.62 -9.96
CA PHE A 91 -9.46 3.63 -10.02
C PHE A 91 -9.78 4.83 -9.11
N THR A 92 -11.00 5.36 -9.18
CA THR A 92 -11.44 6.46 -8.31
C THR A 92 -11.40 6.05 -6.83
N ALA A 93 -11.85 4.83 -6.50
CA ALA A 93 -11.80 4.33 -5.13
C ALA A 93 -10.34 4.22 -4.63
N ALA A 94 -9.43 3.69 -5.44
CA ALA A 94 -8.01 3.63 -5.10
C ALA A 94 -7.41 5.03 -4.87
N HIS A 95 -7.77 6.00 -5.72
CA HIS A 95 -7.33 7.38 -5.56
C HIS A 95 -7.82 8.01 -4.24
N LEU A 96 -9.11 7.84 -3.89
CA LEU A 96 -9.66 8.38 -2.64
C LEU A 96 -9.02 7.76 -1.40
N VAL A 97 -8.72 6.45 -1.44
CA VAL A 97 -7.97 5.78 -0.37
C VAL A 97 -6.56 6.35 -0.25
N ALA A 98 -5.88 6.56 -1.39
CA ALA A 98 -4.57 7.17 -1.42
C ALA A 98 -4.55 8.60 -0.85
N GLU A 99 -5.57 9.41 -1.17
CA GLU A 99 -5.74 10.76 -0.60
C GLU A 99 -5.90 10.71 0.92
N SER A 100 -6.81 9.88 1.44
CA SER A 100 -7.06 9.77 2.87
C SER A 100 -5.84 9.30 3.67
N VAL A 101 -5.07 8.35 3.12
CA VAL A 101 -3.82 7.87 3.74
C VAL A 101 -2.73 8.93 3.65
N ALA A 102 -2.59 9.64 2.52
CA ALA A 102 -1.62 10.72 2.38
C ALA A 102 -1.89 11.85 3.37
N GLU A 103 -3.15 12.26 3.56
CA GLU A 103 -3.55 13.26 4.55
C GLU A 103 -3.19 12.83 5.98
N SER A 104 -3.47 11.57 6.32
CA SER A 104 -3.14 11.01 7.64
C SER A 104 -1.62 10.96 7.88
N LEU A 105 -0.85 10.57 6.86
CA LEU A 105 0.60 10.50 6.94
C LEU A 105 1.22 11.91 7.03
N ALA A 106 0.69 12.87 6.26
CA ALA A 106 1.11 14.26 6.31
C ALA A 106 0.87 14.88 7.69
N ALA A 107 -0.32 14.64 8.27
CA ALA A 107 -0.65 15.08 9.62
C ALA A 107 0.26 14.46 10.69
N ALA A 108 0.55 13.16 10.59
CA ALA A 108 1.38 12.45 11.56
C ALA A 108 2.87 12.82 11.50
N THR A 109 3.38 13.17 10.31
CA THR A 109 4.80 13.44 10.09
C THR A 109 5.14 14.92 9.97
N ALA A 110 4.14 15.81 9.92
CA ALA A 110 4.30 17.22 9.58
C ALA A 110 5.06 17.46 8.26
N THR A 111 4.91 16.53 7.30
CA THR A 111 5.51 16.63 5.96
C THR A 111 4.42 16.66 4.89
N GLN A 112 4.71 17.28 3.74
CA GLN A 112 3.80 17.23 2.62
C GLN A 112 3.88 15.84 1.98
N VAL A 113 2.72 15.20 1.81
CA VAL A 113 2.58 13.88 1.19
C VAL A 113 1.40 13.96 0.22
N GLY A 114 1.62 13.56 -1.03
CA GLY A 114 0.58 13.50 -2.05
C GLY A 114 0.03 12.09 -2.24
N PRO A 115 -1.17 11.94 -2.83
CA PRO A 115 -1.76 10.62 -3.09
C PRO A 115 -0.89 9.77 -4.02
N ILE A 116 -0.15 10.38 -4.96
CA ILE A 116 0.75 9.66 -5.88
C ILE A 116 1.89 8.91 -5.16
N GLU A 117 2.13 9.23 -3.88
CA GLU A 117 3.12 8.57 -3.01
C GLU A 117 2.55 7.32 -2.31
N VAL A 118 1.28 6.99 -2.54
CA VAL A 118 0.56 5.90 -1.89
C VAL A 118 0.11 4.87 -2.92
N LEU A 119 0.68 3.65 -2.84
CA LEU A 119 0.25 2.52 -3.65
C LEU A 119 -0.95 1.83 -3.00
N VAL A 120 -1.90 1.40 -3.82
CA VAL A 120 -3.14 0.76 -3.38
C VAL A 120 -3.37 -0.52 -4.16
N PHE A 121 -3.64 -1.62 -3.46
CA PHE A 121 -3.86 -2.94 -4.05
C PHE A 121 -5.02 -3.67 -3.40
N ARG A 122 -5.64 -4.58 -4.14
CA ARG A 122 -6.66 -5.51 -3.64
C ARG A 122 -6.17 -6.95 -3.81
N PRO A 123 -5.44 -7.50 -2.83
CA PRO A 123 -5.04 -8.90 -2.86
C PRO A 123 -6.26 -9.83 -2.89
N ASP A 124 -6.08 -11.00 -3.50
CA ASP A 124 -7.06 -12.07 -3.54
C ASP A 124 -7.14 -12.78 -2.17
N ILE A 125 -7.81 -12.12 -1.21
CA ILE A 125 -7.88 -12.62 0.17
C ILE A 125 -8.89 -13.77 0.36
N GLU A 126 -9.68 -14.06 -0.67
CA GLU A 126 -10.57 -15.23 -0.69
C GLU A 126 -9.75 -16.52 -0.77
N HIS A 127 -8.62 -16.48 -1.49
CA HIS A 127 -7.78 -17.65 -1.76
C HIS A 127 -6.43 -17.63 -1.02
N SER A 128 -6.07 -16.54 -0.36
CA SER A 128 -4.78 -16.38 0.34
C SER A 128 -4.88 -15.39 1.50
N PRO A 129 -4.02 -15.47 2.53
CA PRO A 129 -4.01 -14.44 3.57
C PRO A 129 -3.55 -13.09 3.01
N LEU A 130 -3.87 -12.02 3.75
CA LEU A 130 -3.38 -10.68 3.43
C LEU A 130 -1.84 -10.69 3.38
N PRO A 131 -1.22 -10.12 2.33
CA PRO A 131 0.23 -10.18 2.19
C PRO A 131 0.93 -9.34 3.26
N GLU A 132 1.99 -9.90 3.82
CA GLU A 132 2.89 -9.23 4.75
C GLU A 132 4.23 -8.91 4.06
N PRO A 133 4.94 -7.85 4.48
CA PRO A 133 6.24 -7.53 3.94
C PRO A 133 7.26 -8.60 4.31
N VAL A 134 8.04 -9.04 3.33
CA VAL A 134 9.18 -9.96 3.52
C VAL A 134 10.46 -9.16 3.41
N PRO A 135 11.43 -9.31 4.33
CA PRO A 135 12.67 -8.55 4.29
C PRO A 135 13.55 -8.99 3.11
N THR A 136 14.26 -8.03 2.52
CA THR A 136 15.27 -8.23 1.48
C THR A 136 16.59 -7.58 1.90
N ALA A 137 17.62 -7.63 1.06
CA ALA A 137 18.89 -6.98 1.34
C ALA A 137 18.77 -5.44 1.43
N ASP A 138 17.89 -4.84 0.63
CA ASP A 138 17.81 -3.39 0.43
C ASP A 138 16.48 -2.78 0.91
N GLY A 139 15.65 -3.55 1.64
CA GLY A 139 14.33 -3.12 2.09
C GLY A 139 13.37 -4.30 2.24
N VAL A 140 12.21 -4.25 1.59
CA VAL A 140 11.18 -5.30 1.69
C VAL A 140 10.53 -5.62 0.35
N GLU A 141 9.87 -6.77 0.27
CA GLU A 141 9.01 -7.11 -0.85
C GLU A 141 7.64 -7.64 -0.41
N PHE A 142 6.64 -7.44 -1.26
CA PHE A 142 5.32 -8.04 -1.18
C PHE A 142 5.09 -8.88 -2.43
N ARG A 143 4.59 -10.10 -2.24
CA ARG A 143 4.19 -10.98 -3.34
C ARG A 143 2.80 -11.52 -3.07
N PHE A 144 1.90 -11.31 -4.01
CA PHE A 144 0.52 -11.76 -3.86
C PHE A 144 -0.18 -11.87 -5.21
N ARG A 145 -1.24 -12.67 -5.23
CA ARG A 145 -2.21 -12.67 -6.31
C ARG A 145 -3.18 -11.52 -6.08
N HIS A 146 -3.39 -10.70 -7.09
CA HIS A 146 -4.41 -9.66 -7.10
C HIS A 146 -5.80 -10.28 -7.36
N ARG A 147 -6.89 -9.68 -6.84
CA ARG A 147 -8.27 -10.18 -7.08
C ARG A 147 -8.62 -10.35 -8.57
N GLY A 148 -8.03 -9.50 -9.42
CA GLY A 148 -8.16 -9.57 -10.89
C GLY A 148 -7.35 -10.68 -11.56
N GLY A 149 -6.71 -11.57 -10.79
CA GLY A 149 -5.95 -12.72 -11.26
C GLY A 149 -4.52 -12.45 -11.70
N ALA A 150 -4.06 -11.19 -11.66
CA ALA A 150 -2.68 -10.80 -11.92
C ALA A 150 -1.79 -11.16 -10.72
N ASP A 151 -0.58 -11.64 -10.98
CA ASP A 151 0.43 -11.82 -9.94
C ASP A 151 1.21 -10.51 -9.77
N VAL A 152 1.31 -10.04 -8.53
CA VAL A 152 1.95 -8.77 -8.17
C VAL A 152 3.21 -9.05 -7.36
N HIS A 153 4.31 -8.43 -7.79
CA HIS A 153 5.54 -8.32 -7.01
C HIS A 153 5.88 -6.85 -6.83
N LEU A 154 5.81 -6.39 -5.59
CA LEU A 154 6.22 -5.04 -5.19
C LEU A 154 7.50 -5.15 -4.37
N ALA A 155 8.58 -4.52 -4.83
CA ALA A 155 9.80 -4.36 -4.05
C ALA A 155 9.92 -2.90 -3.61
N LEU A 156 10.22 -2.69 -2.33
CA LEU A 156 10.50 -1.37 -1.76
C LEU A 156 11.98 -1.31 -1.36
N THR A 157 12.71 -0.35 -1.91
CA THR A 157 14.04 0.01 -1.42
C THR A 157 13.86 1.03 -0.30
N ILE A 158 14.23 0.65 0.92
CA ILE A 158 14.10 1.50 2.10
C ILE A 158 15.46 2.13 2.38
N PRO A 159 15.58 3.47 2.44
CA PRO A 159 16.85 4.10 2.76
C PRO A 159 17.26 3.75 4.19
N ASP A 160 18.57 3.54 4.39
CA ASP A 160 19.15 3.39 5.71
C ASP A 160 18.68 4.54 6.59
N GLN A 161 17.88 4.22 7.61
CA GLN A 161 17.54 5.19 8.64
C GLN A 161 18.86 5.56 9.33
N PRO A 162 19.20 6.86 9.48
CA PRO A 162 20.33 7.23 10.31
C PRO A 162 20.08 6.64 11.71
N GLY A 163 20.90 5.66 12.09
CA GLY A 163 20.78 5.02 13.39
C GLY A 163 20.91 6.07 14.49
N GLU A 164 20.09 5.95 15.53
CA GLU A 164 20.44 6.52 16.83
C GLU A 164 21.81 5.94 17.21
N ALA A 165 22.82 6.80 17.12
CA ALA A 165 24.18 6.53 17.58
C ALA A 165 24.30 6.75 19.09
#